data_AF-A0A0M0JWX6-F1
#
_entry.id   AF-A0A0M0JWX6-F1
#
_cell.length_a   1.000
_cell.length_b   1.000
_cell.length_c   1.000
_cell.angle_alpha   90.00
_cell.angle_beta   90.00
_cell.angle_gamma   90.00
#
_symmetry.space_group_name_H-M   'P 1'
#
loop_
_entity.id
_entity.type
_entity.pdbx_description
1 polymer ?
#
loop_
_entity_poly.entity_id
_entity_poly.type
_entity_poly.pdbx_seq_one_letter_code
_entity_poly.pdbx_strand_id
1 'polypeptide(L)'
;MPMLASQVAAAAEGAEKRGCTRPKLLAVTVLTSLDDADLAAVGQSTPAEAQVVRLAELAQSCGMDGVVCSAREIEPIRQACGKDFVLVVPGIRPAGADHGDQKRVVTPAAAITSGASCLVVGRPITQAADPQQAAAGILAEIAGAASEKALEAQGVKVAGGMHKFDASEVDVHGGNATADDFLDAFGM
;
A
#
# COMPACT_ATOMS: atom_id res chain seq x y z
N MET A 1 15.26 24.40 -16.53
CA MET A 1 14.37 23.27 -16.18
C MET A 1 15.12 22.35 -15.24
N PRO A 2 14.50 21.88 -14.14
CA PRO A 2 15.10 20.82 -13.32
C PRO A 2 15.28 19.53 -14.14
N MET A 3 16.28 18.72 -13.81
CA MET A 3 16.65 17.50 -14.55
C MET A 3 15.46 16.55 -14.79
N LEU A 4 14.58 16.41 -13.81
CA LEU A 4 13.37 15.58 -13.91
C LEU A 4 12.42 16.10 -15.02
N ALA A 5 12.15 17.40 -15.07
CA ALA A 5 11.29 17.97 -16.10
C ALA A 5 11.88 17.78 -17.52
N SER A 6 13.20 17.88 -17.65
CA SER A 6 13.89 17.60 -18.92
C SER A 6 13.75 16.13 -19.34
N GLN A 7 13.78 15.18 -18.39
CA GLN A 7 13.56 13.76 -18.69
C GLN A 7 12.13 13.48 -19.16
N VAL A 8 11.13 14.14 -18.57
CA VAL A 8 9.73 14.03 -19.01
C VAL A 8 9.56 14.51 -20.44
N ALA A 9 10.11 15.68 -20.77
CA ALA A 9 10.09 16.21 -22.13
C ALA A 9 10.79 15.26 -23.13
N ALA A 10 11.99 14.77 -22.78
CA ALA A 10 12.75 13.87 -23.64
C ALA A 10 12.03 12.53 -23.88
N ALA A 11 11.34 11.98 -22.87
CA ALA A 11 10.56 10.76 -23.04
C ALA A 11 9.34 10.97 -23.94
N ALA A 12 8.67 12.13 -23.82
CA ALA A 12 7.54 12.47 -24.70
C ALA A 12 8.01 12.62 -26.16
N GLU A 13 9.09 13.37 -26.40
CA GLU A 13 9.68 13.54 -27.73
C GLU A 13 10.13 12.19 -28.32
N GLY A 14 10.77 11.35 -27.51
CA GLY A 14 11.20 10.01 -27.93
C GLY A 14 10.03 9.11 -28.34
N ALA A 15 8.92 9.16 -27.60
CA ALA A 15 7.72 8.39 -27.88
C ALA A 15 7.02 8.86 -29.16
N GLU A 16 6.93 10.18 -29.36
CA GLU A 16 6.37 10.78 -30.58
C GLU A 16 7.16 10.36 -31.82
N LYS A 17 8.50 10.49 -31.79
CA LYS A 17 9.38 10.06 -32.90
C LYS A 17 9.26 8.58 -33.24
N ARG A 18 8.88 7.76 -32.25
CA ARG A 18 8.72 6.30 -32.40
C ARG A 18 7.28 5.89 -32.71
N GLY A 19 6.33 6.82 -32.71
CA GLY A 19 4.91 6.54 -32.90
C GLY A 19 4.34 5.58 -31.84
N CYS A 20 4.85 5.65 -30.60
CA CYS A 20 4.40 4.78 -29.51
C CYS A 20 3.92 5.58 -28.29
N THR A 21 3.25 4.90 -27.36
CA THR A 21 2.85 5.51 -26.09
C THR A 21 4.08 5.81 -25.24
N ARG A 22 4.13 7.01 -24.66
CA ARG A 22 5.19 7.40 -23.73
C ARG A 22 5.20 6.44 -22.53
N PRO A 23 6.37 5.87 -22.17
CA PRO A 23 6.46 5.07 -20.95
C PRO A 23 6.21 5.95 -19.72
N LYS A 24 5.63 5.36 -18.68
CA LYS A 24 5.52 6.03 -17.38
C LYS A 24 6.91 6.28 -16.83
N LEU A 25 7.15 7.50 -16.35
CA LEU A 25 8.38 7.89 -15.69
C LEU A 25 8.13 8.02 -14.19
N LEU A 26 8.99 7.37 -13.42
CA LEU A 26 8.91 7.30 -11.97
C LEU A 26 10.21 7.83 -11.38
N ALA A 27 10.12 8.67 -10.36
CA ALA A 27 11.28 9.08 -9.58
C ALA A 27 11.48 8.14 -8.39
N VAL A 28 12.74 7.79 -8.10
CA VAL A 28 13.09 7.10 -6.85
C VAL A 28 13.22 8.16 -5.77
N THR A 29 12.57 7.93 -4.62
CA THR A 29 12.63 8.85 -3.48
C THR A 29 13.84 8.54 -2.59
N VAL A 30 13.62 8.00 -1.40
CA VAL A 30 14.67 7.43 -0.55
C VAL A 30 14.69 5.92 -0.79
N LEU A 31 15.89 5.35 -0.93
CA LEU A 31 16.02 3.90 -1.08
C LEU A 31 15.47 3.23 0.19
N THR A 32 14.63 2.21 0.02
CA THR A 32 13.92 1.55 1.13
C THR A 32 14.84 0.84 2.13
N SER A 33 16.14 0.76 1.83
CA SER A 33 17.18 0.25 2.72
C SER A 33 17.79 1.30 3.64
N LEU A 34 17.51 2.58 3.43
CA LEU A 34 18.07 3.69 4.20
C LEU A 34 17.12 4.12 5.31
N ASP A 35 17.66 4.41 6.47
CA ASP A 35 16.94 5.02 7.60
C ASP A 35 17.42 6.45 7.90
N ASP A 36 16.91 7.05 8.98
CA ASP A 36 17.26 8.42 9.39
C ASP A 36 18.76 8.57 9.69
N ALA A 37 19.41 7.53 10.22
CA ALA A 37 20.84 7.58 10.51
C ALA A 37 21.66 7.53 9.22
N ASP A 38 21.24 6.70 8.24
CA ASP A 38 21.87 6.67 6.92
C ASP A 38 21.72 8.00 6.18
N LEU A 39 20.53 8.62 6.26
CA LEU A 39 20.30 9.95 5.68
C LEU A 39 21.16 11.03 6.37
N ALA A 40 21.23 11.00 7.70
CA ALA A 40 22.07 11.93 8.45
C ALA A 40 23.56 11.78 8.07
N ALA A 41 24.03 10.55 7.85
CA ALA A 41 25.41 10.26 7.44
C ALA A 41 25.79 10.89 6.07
N VAL A 42 24.82 11.13 5.19
CA VAL A 42 25.02 11.82 3.91
C VAL A 42 24.64 13.31 3.94
N GLY A 43 24.44 13.87 5.13
CA GLY A 43 24.10 15.28 5.32
C GLY A 43 22.63 15.63 5.08
N GLN A 44 21.74 14.63 5.04
CA GLN A 44 20.29 14.84 5.00
C GLN A 44 19.70 14.69 6.40
N SER A 45 19.42 15.82 7.06
CA SER A 45 18.92 15.83 8.44
C SER A 45 17.39 15.73 8.55
N THR A 46 16.67 15.79 7.43
CA THR A 46 15.21 15.59 7.41
C THR A 46 14.88 14.12 7.67
N PRO A 47 13.90 13.80 8.55
CA PRO A 47 13.43 12.43 8.74
C PRO A 47 13.04 11.77 7.40
N ALA A 48 13.30 10.48 7.26
CA ALA A 48 13.17 9.75 6.00
C ALA A 48 11.78 9.87 5.39
N GLU A 49 10.72 9.74 6.20
CA GLU A 49 9.33 9.88 5.74
C GLU A 49 9.07 11.28 5.16
N ALA A 50 9.45 12.34 5.89
CA ALA A 50 9.29 13.71 5.43
C ALA A 50 10.13 13.99 4.17
N GLN A 51 11.32 13.39 4.08
CA GLN A 51 12.17 13.49 2.90
C GLN A 51 11.55 12.80 1.68
N VAL A 52 10.93 11.63 1.87
CA VAL A 52 10.22 10.90 0.81
C VAL A 52 9.06 11.74 0.28
N VAL A 53 8.22 12.31 1.15
CA VAL A 53 7.10 13.16 0.74
C VAL A 53 7.60 14.39 -0.04
N ARG A 54 8.63 15.07 0.47
CA ARG A 54 9.25 16.22 -0.23
C ARG A 54 9.75 15.86 -1.63
N LEU A 55 10.39 14.70 -1.78
CA LEU A 55 10.87 14.23 -3.08
C LEU A 55 9.70 13.83 -4.01
N ALA A 56 8.61 13.29 -3.47
CA ALA A 56 7.42 12.97 -4.23
C ALA A 56 6.72 14.21 -4.79
N GLU A 57 6.54 15.26 -3.98
CA GLU A 57 6.00 16.55 -4.41
C GLU A 57 6.90 17.20 -5.48
N LEU A 58 8.22 17.15 -5.29
CA LEU A 58 9.17 17.63 -6.30
C LEU A 58 9.03 16.86 -7.62
N ALA A 59 8.94 15.53 -7.56
CA ALA A 59 8.76 14.71 -8.76
C ALA A 59 7.43 15.04 -9.47
N GLN A 60 6.34 15.18 -8.73
CA GLN A 60 5.03 15.56 -9.27
C GLN A 60 5.07 16.94 -9.92
N SER A 61 5.65 17.94 -9.26
CA SER A 61 5.80 19.29 -9.83
C SER A 61 6.67 19.36 -11.08
N CYS A 62 7.56 18.37 -11.27
CA CYS A 62 8.36 18.21 -12.49
C CYS A 62 7.65 17.45 -13.61
N GLY A 63 6.42 16.97 -13.39
CA GLY A 63 5.63 16.24 -14.38
C GLY A 63 5.93 14.74 -14.46
N MET A 64 6.57 14.16 -13.43
CA MET A 64 6.69 12.70 -13.34
C MET A 64 5.31 12.06 -13.14
N ASP A 65 5.14 10.82 -13.61
CA ASP A 65 3.87 10.10 -13.46
C ASP A 65 3.70 9.52 -12.05
N GLY A 66 4.79 9.41 -11.28
CA GLY A 66 4.79 8.77 -9.98
C GLY A 66 6.15 8.64 -9.33
N VAL A 67 6.18 7.87 -8.24
CA VAL A 67 7.40 7.56 -7.49
C VAL A 67 7.50 6.10 -7.09
N VAL A 68 8.73 5.69 -6.80
CA VAL A 68 9.04 4.48 -6.04
C VAL A 68 9.24 4.86 -4.58
N CYS A 69 8.51 4.21 -3.68
CA CYS A 69 8.54 4.45 -2.23
C CYS A 69 8.32 3.15 -1.45
N SER A 70 8.61 3.14 -0.15
CA SER A 70 8.28 2.02 0.73
C SER A 70 6.77 1.98 1.00
N ALA A 71 6.30 0.85 1.52
CA ALA A 71 4.91 0.68 1.88
C ALA A 71 4.43 1.62 3.01
N ARG A 72 5.37 2.17 3.81
CA ARG A 72 5.01 3.07 4.92
C ARG A 72 4.69 4.48 4.47
N GLU A 73 5.22 4.89 3.33
CA GLU A 73 5.03 6.25 2.83
C GLU A 73 3.83 6.34 1.86
N ILE A 74 3.06 5.26 1.68
CA ILE A 74 1.92 5.27 0.77
C ILE A 74 0.89 6.31 1.20
N GLU A 75 0.38 6.25 2.43
CA GLU A 75 -0.64 7.20 2.89
C GLU A 75 -0.14 8.65 2.92
N PRO A 76 1.06 8.96 3.47
CA PRO A 76 1.61 10.32 3.41
C PRO A 76 1.74 10.87 1.98
N ILE A 77 2.22 10.07 1.02
CA ILE A 77 2.32 10.53 -0.37
C ILE A 77 0.94 10.68 -0.99
N ARG A 78 -0.03 9.81 -0.67
CA ARG A 78 -1.42 9.95 -1.14
C ARG A 78 -2.06 11.24 -0.66
N GLN A 79 -1.80 11.64 0.59
CA GLN A 79 -2.26 12.89 1.15
C GLN A 79 -1.65 14.10 0.43
N ALA A 80 -0.35 14.06 0.12
CA ALA A 80 0.36 15.18 -0.52
C ALA A 80 0.12 15.29 -2.04
N CYS A 81 0.16 14.15 -2.75
CA CYS A 81 0.20 14.10 -4.22
C CYS A 81 -1.12 13.63 -4.86
N GLY A 82 -2.11 13.20 -4.06
CA GLY A 82 -3.40 12.74 -4.53
C GLY A 82 -3.40 11.31 -5.10
N LYS A 83 -4.57 10.87 -5.56
CA LYS A 83 -4.83 9.47 -5.97
C LYS A 83 -4.26 9.09 -7.35
N ASP A 84 -4.10 10.07 -8.25
CA ASP A 84 -3.72 9.80 -9.64
C ASP A 84 -2.20 9.65 -9.83
N PHE A 85 -1.41 10.05 -8.82
CA PHE A 85 0.05 9.89 -8.82
C PHE A 85 0.44 8.41 -8.64
N VAL A 86 1.26 7.84 -9.51
CA VAL A 86 1.56 6.40 -9.48
C VAL A 86 2.51 6.08 -8.33
N LEU A 87 2.14 5.14 -7.47
CA LEU A 87 3.01 4.65 -6.39
C LEU A 87 3.43 3.21 -6.67
N VAL A 88 4.71 3.01 -6.95
CA VAL A 88 5.31 1.69 -7.11
C VAL A 88 6.01 1.29 -5.83
N VAL A 89 5.57 0.18 -5.23
CA VAL A 89 5.97 -0.21 -3.88
C VAL A 89 6.70 -1.56 -3.92
N PRO A 90 8.03 -1.59 -3.69
CA PRO A 90 8.79 -2.81 -3.57
C PRO A 90 8.77 -3.37 -2.14
N GLY A 91 9.27 -4.61 -1.99
CA GLY A 91 9.44 -5.24 -0.68
C GLY A 91 8.15 -5.83 -0.10
N ILE A 92 7.16 -6.09 -0.95
CA ILE A 92 5.90 -6.75 -0.59
C ILE A 92 6.14 -8.24 -0.37
N ARG A 93 5.55 -8.82 0.68
CA ARG A 93 5.52 -10.28 0.86
C ARG A 93 4.14 -10.75 1.31
N PRO A 94 3.63 -11.85 0.74
CA PRO A 94 2.36 -12.44 1.18
C PRO A 94 2.44 -12.96 2.62
N ALA A 95 1.28 -13.04 3.26
CA ALA A 95 1.15 -13.58 4.61
C ALA A 95 1.71 -15.02 4.67
N GLY A 96 2.60 -15.31 5.63
CA GLY A 96 3.21 -16.62 5.81
C GLY A 96 4.49 -16.90 5.00
N ALA A 97 4.97 -15.95 4.19
CA ALA A 97 6.26 -16.09 3.49
C ALA A 97 7.46 -15.76 4.41
N ASP A 98 8.59 -16.44 4.18
CA ASP A 98 9.84 -16.23 4.94
C ASP A 98 10.33 -14.77 4.88
N HIS A 99 10.70 -14.24 6.05
CA HIS A 99 11.01 -12.83 6.29
C HIS A 99 12.42 -12.43 5.84
N GLY A 100 13.37 -13.39 5.72
CA GLY A 100 14.72 -13.13 5.19
C GLY A 100 15.42 -11.92 5.81
N ASP A 101 16.06 -11.09 4.98
CA ASP A 101 16.80 -9.86 5.32
C ASP A 101 15.90 -8.62 5.49
N GLN A 102 14.58 -8.74 5.31
CA GLN A 102 13.69 -7.59 5.22
C GLN A 102 12.98 -7.34 6.55
N LYS A 103 13.47 -6.35 7.29
CA LYS A 103 13.10 -6.12 8.71
C LYS A 103 11.62 -5.79 8.97
N ARG A 104 10.84 -5.39 7.96
CA ARG A 104 9.43 -4.96 8.12
C ARG A 104 8.65 -5.29 6.84
N VAL A 105 7.69 -6.20 6.94
CA VAL A 105 6.97 -6.79 5.80
C VAL A 105 5.56 -6.21 5.73
N VAL A 106 5.14 -5.76 4.54
CA VAL A 106 3.76 -5.37 4.26
C VAL A 106 3.17 -6.36 3.26
N THR A 107 1.94 -6.79 3.51
CA THR A 107 1.26 -7.75 2.64
C THR A 107 0.71 -7.07 1.39
N PRO A 108 0.53 -7.82 0.28
CA PRO A 108 -0.11 -7.30 -0.92
C PRO A 108 -1.45 -6.61 -0.66
N ALA A 109 -2.34 -7.20 0.14
CA ALA A 109 -3.63 -6.60 0.48
C ALA A 109 -3.45 -5.26 1.18
N ALA A 110 -2.63 -5.21 2.23
CA ALA A 110 -2.41 -4.00 3.01
C ALA A 110 -1.87 -2.85 2.12
N ALA A 111 -0.87 -3.12 1.27
CA ALA A 111 -0.30 -2.10 0.39
C ALA A 111 -1.32 -1.53 -0.61
N ILE A 112 -2.18 -2.37 -1.19
CA ILE A 112 -3.23 -1.92 -2.11
C ILE A 112 -4.31 -1.12 -1.38
N THR A 113 -4.72 -1.57 -0.20
CA THR A 113 -5.69 -0.85 0.63
C THR A 113 -5.21 0.54 1.00
N SER A 114 -3.93 0.67 1.40
CA SER A 114 -3.23 1.92 1.67
C SER A 114 -3.11 2.83 0.45
N GLY A 115 -3.22 2.29 -0.77
CA GLY A 115 -3.26 3.05 -2.01
C GLY A 115 -2.06 2.87 -2.94
N ALA A 116 -1.29 1.79 -2.83
CA ALA A 116 -0.28 1.45 -3.84
C ALA A 116 -0.91 1.29 -5.24
N SER A 117 -0.20 1.74 -6.28
CA SER A 117 -0.65 1.56 -7.67
C SER A 117 -0.07 0.29 -8.30
N CYS A 118 1.11 -0.13 -7.87
CA CYS A 118 1.81 -1.31 -8.37
C CYS A 118 2.69 -1.89 -7.26
N LEU A 119 2.74 -3.21 -7.17
CA LEU A 119 3.55 -3.93 -6.20
C LEU A 119 4.72 -4.60 -6.90
N VAL A 120 5.93 -4.43 -6.38
CA VAL A 120 7.12 -5.14 -6.88
C VAL A 120 7.42 -6.30 -5.94
N VAL A 121 7.10 -7.51 -6.41
CA VAL A 121 7.32 -8.77 -5.67
C VAL A 121 8.43 -9.56 -6.35
N GLY A 122 9.49 -9.85 -5.59
CA GLY A 122 10.65 -10.60 -6.07
C GLY A 122 10.66 -12.04 -5.57
N ARG A 123 11.52 -12.32 -4.58
CA ARG A 123 11.76 -13.66 -4.00
C ARG A 123 10.50 -14.46 -3.65
N PRO A 124 9.42 -13.87 -3.09
CA PRO A 124 8.21 -14.64 -2.81
C PRO A 124 7.60 -15.35 -4.02
N ILE A 125 7.85 -14.85 -5.24
CA ILE A 125 7.45 -15.51 -6.49
C ILE A 125 8.62 -16.31 -7.05
N THR A 126 9.79 -15.69 -7.21
CA THR A 126 10.89 -16.27 -7.99
C THR A 126 11.61 -17.44 -7.30
N GLN A 127 11.47 -17.57 -5.98
CA GLN A 127 12.06 -18.65 -5.18
C GLN A 127 11.01 -19.62 -4.63
N ALA A 128 9.74 -19.48 -5.02
CA ALA A 128 8.70 -20.41 -4.64
C ALA A 128 8.88 -21.75 -5.36
N ALA A 129 8.46 -22.84 -4.71
CA ALA A 129 8.43 -24.16 -5.33
C ALA A 129 7.53 -24.19 -6.59
N ASP A 130 6.44 -23.42 -6.56
CA ASP A 130 5.56 -23.15 -7.70
C ASP A 130 5.37 -21.64 -7.86
N PRO A 131 6.13 -20.98 -8.75
CA PRO A 131 6.01 -19.53 -8.99
C PRO A 131 4.64 -19.10 -9.51
N GLN A 132 3.97 -19.96 -10.29
CA GLN A 132 2.65 -19.65 -10.83
C GLN A 132 1.61 -19.64 -9.71
N GLN A 133 1.63 -20.65 -8.83
CA GLN A 133 0.77 -20.72 -7.66
C GLN A 133 1.04 -19.55 -6.69
N ALA A 134 2.31 -19.22 -6.45
CA ALA A 134 2.68 -18.08 -5.60
C ALA A 134 2.14 -16.75 -6.14
N ALA A 135 2.30 -16.50 -7.45
CA ALA A 135 1.75 -15.31 -8.09
C ALA A 135 0.21 -15.29 -8.03
N ALA A 136 -0.44 -16.44 -8.26
CA ALA A 136 -1.90 -16.56 -8.17
C ALA A 136 -2.41 -16.27 -6.75
N GLY A 137 -1.72 -16.74 -5.71
CA GLY A 137 -2.05 -16.45 -4.32
C GLY A 137 -1.97 -14.95 -3.98
N ILE A 138 -0.93 -14.27 -4.46
CA ILE A 138 -0.80 -12.81 -4.30
C ILE A 138 -1.93 -12.08 -5.01
N LEU A 139 -2.29 -12.49 -6.23
CA LEU A 139 -3.41 -11.89 -6.97
C LEU A 139 -4.75 -12.10 -6.24
N ALA A 140 -4.95 -13.28 -5.64
CA ALA A 140 -6.14 -13.56 -4.84
C ALA A 140 -6.21 -12.66 -3.58
N GLU A 141 -5.07 -12.44 -2.90
CA GLU A 141 -4.98 -11.52 -1.76
C GLU A 141 -5.37 -10.08 -2.15
N ILE A 142 -4.88 -9.61 -3.30
CA ILE A 142 -5.21 -8.28 -3.84
C ILE A 142 -6.70 -8.18 -4.21
N ALA A 143 -7.25 -9.20 -4.86
CA ALA A 143 -8.66 -9.24 -5.26
C ALA A 143 -9.61 -9.27 -4.06
N GLY A 144 -9.23 -9.98 -3.00
CA GLY A 144 -9.95 -9.98 -1.72
C GLY A 144 -10.04 -8.57 -1.13
N ALA A 145 -8.90 -7.90 -0.96
CA ALA A 145 -8.84 -6.54 -0.42
C ALA A 145 -9.64 -5.51 -1.26
N ALA A 146 -9.60 -5.63 -2.59
CA ALA A 146 -10.38 -4.75 -3.47
C ALA A 146 -11.90 -4.97 -3.31
N SER A 147 -12.33 -6.20 -3.09
CA SER A 147 -13.74 -6.56 -2.87
C SER A 147 -14.24 -6.06 -1.52
N GLU A 148 -13.43 -6.19 -0.46
CA GLU A 148 -13.75 -5.66 0.87
C GLU A 148 -13.89 -4.13 0.85
N LYS A 149 -12.95 -3.43 0.21
CA LYS A 149 -13.02 -1.97 0.06
C LYS A 149 -14.25 -1.50 -0.73
N ALA A 150 -14.68 -2.28 -1.74
CA ALA A 150 -15.90 -2.00 -2.48
C ALA A 150 -17.17 -2.21 -1.63
N LEU A 151 -17.19 -3.23 -0.76
CA LEU A 151 -18.28 -3.49 0.18
C LEU A 151 -18.35 -2.41 1.27
N GLU A 152 -17.22 -2.01 1.83
CA GLU A 152 -17.14 -0.92 2.82
C GLU A 152 -17.60 0.42 2.22
N ALA A 153 -17.21 0.74 0.98
CA ALA A 153 -17.67 1.93 0.26
C ALA A 153 -19.19 1.92 -0.01
N GLN A 154 -19.82 0.75 0.02
CA GLN A 154 -21.27 0.56 -0.09
C GLN A 154 -21.97 0.49 1.29
N GLY A 155 -21.24 0.69 2.39
CA GLY A 155 -21.77 0.68 3.75
C GLY A 155 -22.02 -0.73 4.31
N VAL A 156 -21.53 -1.78 3.66
CA VAL A 156 -21.60 -3.15 4.17
C VAL A 156 -20.48 -3.36 5.19
N LYS A 157 -20.85 -3.69 6.44
CA LYS A 157 -19.86 -4.11 7.45
C LYS A 157 -19.22 -5.43 6.99
N VAL A 158 -17.97 -5.37 6.56
CA VAL A 158 -17.15 -6.57 6.31
C VAL A 158 -16.72 -7.11 7.68
N ALA A 159 -17.48 -8.08 8.19
CA ALA A 159 -17.18 -8.70 9.47
C ALA A 159 -15.92 -9.59 9.34
N GLY A 160 -14.79 -9.08 9.82
CA GLY A 160 -13.52 -9.83 9.95
C GLY A 160 -12.58 -9.30 11.03
N GLY A 161 -12.82 -8.10 11.56
CA GLY A 161 -12.17 -7.65 12.77
C GLY A 161 -12.76 -8.38 13.97
N MET A 162 -11.95 -9.22 14.62
CA MET A 162 -12.19 -9.62 16.02
C MET A 162 -12.33 -8.34 16.84
N HIS A 163 -13.55 -7.81 16.97
CA HIS A 163 -13.89 -7.05 18.15
C HIS A 163 -13.63 -8.00 19.30
N LYS A 164 -12.62 -7.67 20.12
CA LYS A 164 -12.54 -8.21 21.46
C LYS A 164 -13.94 -8.07 22.03
N PHE A 165 -14.60 -9.20 22.30
CA PHE A 165 -15.73 -9.24 23.21
C PHE A 165 -15.28 -8.48 24.46
N ASP A 166 -15.84 -7.30 24.67
CA ASP A 166 -15.59 -6.54 25.87
C ASP A 166 -16.44 -7.18 26.97
N ALA A 167 -15.78 -7.91 27.88
CA ALA A 167 -16.45 -8.55 29.00
C ALA A 167 -17.13 -7.53 29.93
N SER A 168 -16.89 -6.22 29.77
CA SER A 168 -17.57 -5.16 30.52
C SER A 168 -18.96 -4.79 29.98
N GLU A 169 -19.36 -5.28 28.81
CA GLU A 169 -20.75 -5.15 28.31
C GLU A 169 -21.63 -6.34 28.72
N VAL A 170 -21.06 -7.35 29.40
CA VAL A 170 -21.84 -8.43 29.99
C VAL A 170 -22.35 -7.94 31.34
N ASP A 171 -23.64 -7.64 31.42
CA ASP A 171 -24.31 -7.39 32.69
C ASP A 171 -24.22 -8.65 33.56
N VAL A 172 -23.30 -8.64 34.53
CA VAL A 172 -23.06 -9.75 35.46
C VAL A 172 -24.06 -9.72 36.62
N HIS A 173 -24.98 -8.76 36.65
CA HIS A 173 -26.13 -8.79 37.55
C HIS A 173 -27.32 -9.39 36.82
N GLY A 174 -27.39 -10.72 36.87
CA GLY A 174 -28.44 -11.55 36.27
C GLY A 174 -29.83 -10.89 36.26
N GLY A 175 -30.10 -10.20 35.16
CA GLY A 175 -31.44 -9.85 34.73
C GLY A 175 -32.07 -11.12 34.19
N ASN A 176 -33.26 -11.42 34.70
CA ASN A 176 -34.07 -12.59 34.41
C ASN A 176 -34.70 -12.52 33.02
N ALA A 177 -33.88 -12.25 32.00
CA ALA A 177 -34.22 -12.39 30.60
C ALA A 177 -34.67 -13.83 30.38
N THR A 178 -35.96 -13.97 30.08
CA THR A 178 -36.56 -15.26 29.78
C THR A 178 -36.35 -15.57 28.30
N ALA A 179 -36.49 -16.84 27.91
CA ALA A 179 -36.33 -17.25 26.51
C ALA A 179 -37.25 -16.47 25.56
N ASP A 180 -38.37 -15.93 26.06
CA ASP A 180 -39.32 -15.12 25.30
C ASP A 180 -38.74 -13.75 24.91
N ASP A 181 -37.94 -13.12 25.77
CA ASP A 181 -37.28 -11.84 25.48
C ASP A 181 -36.21 -11.96 24.37
N PHE A 182 -35.67 -13.18 24.19
CA PHE A 182 -34.65 -13.46 23.17
C PHE A 182 -35.25 -13.67 21.78
N LEU A 183 -36.51 -14.12 21.68
CA LEU A 183 -37.19 -14.36 20.41
C LEU A 183 -37.73 -13.06 19.80
N ASP A 184 -38.26 -12.16 20.63
CA ASP A 184 -38.75 -10.84 20.20
C ASP A 184 -37.64 -9.95 19.61
N ALA A 185 -36.41 -10.06 20.11
CA ALA A 185 -35.27 -9.28 19.61
C ALA A 185 -34.80 -9.70 18.20
N PHE A 186 -35.09 -10.94 17.79
CA PHE A 186 -34.70 -11.49 16.49
C PHE A 186 -35.88 -11.71 15.52
N GLY A 187 -37.09 -11.32 15.92
CA GLY A 187 -38.27 -11.35 15.05
C GLY A 187 -38.65 -12.76 14.58
N MET A 188 -38.58 -13.74 15.49
CA MET A 188 -39.14 -15.09 15.29
C MET A 188 -40.26 -15.36 16.28
#